data_AF-A0AAU4KR52-F1
#
_entry.id   AF-A0AAU4KR52-F1
#
_cell.length_a   1.000
_cell.length_b   1.000
_cell.length_c   1.000
_cell.angle_alpha   90.00
_cell.angle_beta   90.00
_cell.angle_gamma   90.00
#
_symmetry.space_group_name_H-M   'P 1'
#
loop_
_entity.id
_entity.type
_entity.pdbx_description
1 polymer ?
#
loop_
_entity_poly.entity_id
_entity_poly.type
_entity_poly.pdbx_seq_one_letter_code
_entity_poly.pdbx_strand_id
1 'polypeptide(L)'
;MADLPTNERLYIWGRNLFQQQQEPVLWAGSVLAAAARKMGRSPEIDEALILAEREDQWPRGREVFDRIRRRSLSREDPLTEEQALYFALAELVAKLAHNAAGQRPLFDHDSGWRVGPTAYRLVAAMDDPELREHLARALGGWPQDL
;
A
#
# COMPACT_ATOMS: atom_id res chain seq x y z
N MET A 1 12.10 18.02 24.88
CA MET A 1 12.03 17.49 23.51
C MET A 1 10.67 17.87 22.97
N ALA A 2 10.58 18.56 21.84
CA ALA A 2 9.29 18.87 21.23
C ALA A 2 8.69 17.57 20.66
N ASP A 3 7.42 17.30 20.96
CA ASP A 3 6.70 16.17 20.35
C ASP A 3 6.57 16.40 18.85
N LEU A 4 6.88 15.36 18.07
CA LEU A 4 6.74 15.40 16.62
C LEU A 4 5.25 15.36 16.22
N PRO A 5 4.83 16.10 15.18
CA PRO A 5 3.48 15.98 14.63
C PRO A 5 3.13 14.53 14.28
N THR A 6 1.86 14.10 14.47
CA THR A 6 1.42 12.72 14.21
C THR A 6 1.75 12.23 12.80
N ASN A 7 1.67 13.09 11.78
CA ASN A 7 2.04 12.73 10.41
C ASN A 7 3.54 12.41 10.26
N GLU A 8 4.41 13.11 10.98
CA GLU A 8 5.85 12.87 10.94
C GLU A 8 6.21 11.59 11.69
N ARG A 9 5.58 11.34 12.85
CA ARG A 9 5.70 10.07 13.58
C ARG A 9 5.24 8.88 12.73
N LEU A 10 4.10 9.02 12.05
CA LEU A 10 3.57 7.98 11.17
C LEU A 10 4.51 7.72 9.98
N TYR A 11 5.10 8.77 9.39
CA TYR A 11 6.07 8.63 8.30
C TYR A 11 7.36 7.92 8.74
N ILE A 12 7.90 8.28 9.91
CA ILE A 12 9.09 7.61 10.49
C ILE A 12 8.80 6.14 10.78
N TRP A 13 7.62 5.84 11.37
CA TRP A 13 7.19 4.46 11.59
C TRP A 13 7.11 3.67 10.27
N GLY A 14 6.47 4.24 9.24
CA GLY A 14 6.37 3.62 7.92
C GLY A 14 7.72 3.33 7.28
N ARG A 15 8.68 4.26 7.40
CA ARG A 15 10.06 4.04 6.96
C ARG A 15 10.72 2.88 7.71
N ASN A 16 10.67 2.89 9.04
CA ASN A 16 11.28 1.84 9.86
C ASN A 16 10.70 0.46 9.53
N LEU A 17 9.37 0.39 9.37
CA LEU A 17 8.67 -0.83 9.00
C LEU A 17 9.16 -1.36 7.65
N PHE A 18 9.24 -0.51 6.63
CA PHE A 18 9.69 -0.90 5.30
C PHE A 18 11.15 -1.35 5.28
N GLN A 19 12.04 -0.65 6.00
CA GLN A 19 13.47 -0.96 6.02
C GLN A 19 13.81 -2.32 6.66
N GLN A 20 12.88 -2.90 7.42
CA GLN A 20 13.04 -4.23 8.01
C GLN A 20 12.61 -5.37 7.07
N GLN A 21 11.95 -5.05 5.94
CA GLN A 21 11.41 -6.06 5.04
C GLN A 21 12.49 -6.63 4.12
N GLN A 22 12.63 -7.96 4.12
CA GLN A 22 13.51 -8.67 3.18
C GLN A 22 12.86 -8.82 1.81
N GLU A 23 11.53 -8.98 1.77
CA GLU A 23 10.74 -9.17 0.55
C GLU A 23 9.67 -8.06 0.44
N PRO A 24 10.08 -6.82 0.10
CA PRO A 24 9.21 -5.64 0.21
C PRO A 24 7.96 -5.70 -0.67
N VAL A 25 8.05 -6.32 -1.86
CA VAL A 25 6.93 -6.44 -2.79
C VAL A 25 5.89 -7.43 -2.26
N LEU A 26 6.33 -8.60 -1.79
CA LEU A 26 5.48 -9.64 -1.20
C LEU A 26 4.81 -9.13 0.09
N TRP A 27 5.57 -8.43 0.93
CA TRP A 27 5.05 -7.81 2.15
C TRP A 27 3.95 -6.79 1.83
N ALA A 28 4.19 -5.85 0.91
CA ALA A 28 3.19 -4.86 0.52
C ALA A 28 1.94 -5.53 -0.08
N GLY A 29 2.12 -6.59 -0.87
CA GLY A 29 1.02 -7.40 -1.39
C GLY A 29 0.21 -8.08 -0.30
N SER A 30 0.86 -8.57 0.77
CA SER A 30 0.18 -9.17 1.92
C SER A 30 -0.68 -8.14 2.67
N VAL A 31 -0.22 -6.90 2.77
CA VAL A 31 -1.00 -5.78 3.33
C VAL A 31 -2.21 -5.48 2.43
N LEU A 32 -2.03 -5.42 1.11
CA LEU A 32 -3.13 -5.22 0.17
C LEU A 32 -4.15 -6.37 0.23
N ALA A 33 -3.69 -7.62 0.29
CA ALA A 33 -4.53 -8.80 0.39
C ALA A 33 -5.35 -8.81 1.69
N ALA A 34 -4.77 -8.35 2.79
CA ALA A 34 -5.48 -8.18 4.05
C ALA A 34 -6.60 -7.13 3.95
N ALA A 35 -6.36 -5.99 3.29
CA ALA A 35 -7.40 -5.00 3.02
C ALA A 35 -8.51 -5.54 2.10
N ALA A 36 -8.14 -6.32 1.07
CA ALA A 36 -9.05 -6.87 0.09
C ALA A 36 -10.11 -7.83 0.68
N ARG A 37 -9.82 -8.46 1.83
CA ARG A 37 -10.80 -9.28 2.56
C ARG A 37 -12.04 -8.49 2.96
N LYS A 38 -11.88 -7.21 3.29
CA LYS A 38 -12.97 -6.32 3.69
C LYS A 38 -13.50 -5.50 2.52
N MET A 39 -12.59 -4.94 1.73
CA MET A 39 -12.93 -3.99 0.65
C MET A 39 -13.38 -4.66 -0.65
N GLY A 40 -13.20 -5.99 -0.77
CA GLY A 40 -13.45 -6.72 -2.00
C GLY A 40 -12.34 -6.57 -3.03
N ARG A 41 -12.49 -7.29 -4.13
CA ARG A 41 -11.52 -7.32 -5.24
C ARG A 41 -12.12 -6.63 -6.47
N SER A 42 -11.29 -5.87 -7.17
CA SER A 42 -11.57 -5.31 -8.50
C SER A 42 -10.45 -5.76 -9.45
N PRO A 43 -10.62 -5.62 -10.77
CA PRO A 43 -9.57 -5.96 -11.73
C PRO A 43 -8.22 -5.27 -11.43
N GLU A 44 -8.24 -4.02 -10.99
CA GLU A 44 -7.05 -3.25 -10.65
C GLU A 44 -6.35 -3.79 -9.40
N ILE A 45 -7.12 -4.20 -8.39
CA ILE A 45 -6.59 -4.85 -7.18
C ILE A 45 -6.02 -6.23 -7.53
N ASP A 46 -6.70 -6.99 -8.39
CA ASP A 46 -6.24 -8.31 -8.83
C ASP A 46 -4.90 -8.22 -9.55
N GLU A 47 -4.74 -7.24 -10.46
CA GLU A 47 -3.46 -7.02 -11.13
C GLU A 47 -2.33 -6.66 -10.14
N ALA A 48 -2.60 -5.83 -9.13
CA ALA A 48 -1.62 -5.50 -8.10
C ALA A 48 -1.25 -6.72 -7.24
N LEU A 49 -2.21 -7.56 -6.86
CA LEU A 49 -1.96 -8.80 -6.12
C LEU A 49 -1.14 -9.79 -6.95
N ILE A 50 -1.43 -9.92 -8.25
CA ILE A 50 -0.65 -10.76 -9.17
C ILE A 50 0.81 -10.29 -9.21
N LEU A 51 1.08 -8.97 -9.25
CA LEU A 51 2.45 -8.46 -9.18
C LEU A 51 3.16 -8.87 -7.89
N ALA A 52 2.44 -8.88 -6.76
CA ALA A 52 3.04 -9.26 -5.48
C ALA A 52 3.38 -10.75 -5.39
N GLU A 53 2.61 -11.61 -6.05
CA GLU A 53 2.80 -13.06 -6.03
C GLU A 53 3.84 -13.54 -7.05
N ARG A 54 4.14 -12.73 -8.07
CA ARG A 54 4.86 -13.18 -9.26
C ARG A 54 5.95 -12.20 -9.69
N GLU A 55 7.20 -12.52 -9.35
CA GLU A 55 8.38 -11.74 -9.72
C GLU A 55 8.55 -11.58 -11.24
N ASP A 56 8.16 -12.60 -12.02
CA ASP A 56 8.16 -12.54 -13.49
C ASP A 56 7.22 -11.46 -14.06
N GLN A 57 6.27 -10.97 -13.26
CA GLN A 57 5.33 -9.93 -13.63
C GLN A 57 5.80 -8.52 -13.23
N TRP A 58 6.83 -8.37 -12.39
CA TRP A 58 7.31 -7.06 -11.93
C TRP A 58 7.66 -6.04 -13.04
N PRO A 59 8.18 -6.45 -14.23
CA PRO A 59 8.30 -5.58 -15.41
C PRO A 59 7.02 -4.84 -15.83
N ARG A 60 5.84 -5.33 -15.44
CA ARG A 60 4.54 -4.72 -15.74
C ARG A 60 4.10 -3.71 -14.67
N GLY A 61 4.89 -3.49 -13.63
CA GLY A 61 4.53 -2.64 -12.49
C GLY A 61 4.10 -1.22 -12.91
N ARG A 62 4.78 -0.61 -13.89
CA ARG A 62 4.37 0.70 -14.43
C ARG A 62 3.00 0.66 -15.12
N GLU A 63 2.77 -0.35 -15.95
CA GLU A 63 1.50 -0.54 -16.68
C GLU A 63 0.33 -0.67 -15.71
N VAL A 64 0.48 -1.52 -14.68
CA VAL A 64 -0.53 -1.76 -13.65
C VAL A 64 -0.74 -0.50 -12.79
N PHE A 65 0.33 0.20 -12.40
CA PHE A 65 0.21 1.49 -11.70
C PHE A 65 -0.62 2.49 -12.50
N ASP A 66 -0.35 2.65 -13.80
CA ASP A 66 -1.06 3.60 -14.65
C ASP A 66 -2.56 3.25 -14.80
N ARG A 67 -2.91 1.96 -14.79
CA ARG A 67 -4.31 1.49 -14.77
C ARG A 67 -5.01 1.80 -13.44
N ILE A 68 -4.40 1.44 -12.31
CA ILE A 68 -4.92 1.76 -10.97
C ILE A 68 -5.13 3.26 -10.83
N ARG A 69 -4.13 4.05 -11.23
CA ARG A 69 -4.16 5.51 -11.17
C ARG A 69 -5.31 6.08 -11.99
N ARG A 70 -5.50 5.60 -13.22
CA ARG A 70 -6.61 6.02 -14.09
C ARG A 70 -7.96 5.74 -13.45
N ARG A 71 -8.16 4.55 -12.87
CA ARG A 71 -9.42 4.22 -12.17
C ARG A 71 -9.65 5.13 -10.96
N SER A 72 -8.61 5.38 -10.17
CA SER A 72 -8.69 6.23 -8.96
C SER A 72 -9.02 7.70 -9.24
N LEU A 73 -8.64 8.21 -10.42
CA LEU A 73 -8.87 9.60 -10.84
C LEU A 73 -10.13 9.76 -11.71
N SER A 74 -10.89 8.69 -11.94
CA SER A 74 -12.11 8.76 -12.73
C SER A 74 -13.13 9.69 -12.07
N ARG A 75 -13.69 10.61 -12.87
CA ARG A 75 -14.78 11.49 -12.43
C ARG A 75 -16.16 10.84 -12.55
N GLU A 76 -16.26 9.79 -13.36
CA GLU A 76 -17.53 9.08 -13.61
C GLU A 76 -17.91 8.19 -12.43
N ASP A 77 -16.91 7.69 -11.70
CA ASP A 77 -17.09 6.85 -10.52
C ASP A 77 -16.09 7.27 -9.42
N PRO A 78 -16.35 8.41 -8.75
CA PRO A 78 -15.46 8.97 -7.74
C PRO A 78 -15.33 8.04 -6.54
N LEU A 79 -14.10 7.86 -6.06
CA LEU A 79 -13.82 7.03 -4.88
C LEU A 79 -14.18 7.75 -3.57
N THR A 80 -14.69 7.00 -2.60
CA THR A 80 -14.70 7.42 -1.19
C THR A 80 -13.28 7.52 -0.63
N GLU A 81 -13.10 8.09 0.56
CA GLU A 81 -11.77 8.20 1.19
C GLU A 81 -11.14 6.81 1.43
N GLU A 82 -11.93 5.85 1.92
CA GLU A 82 -11.49 4.47 2.18
C GLU A 82 -11.07 3.79 0.87
N GLN A 83 -11.85 3.97 -0.19
CA GLN A 83 -11.53 3.43 -1.51
C GLN A 83 -10.25 4.09 -2.07
N ALA A 84 -10.08 5.40 -1.90
CA ALA A 84 -8.87 6.09 -2.35
C ALA A 84 -7.61 5.58 -1.61
N LEU A 85 -7.70 5.35 -0.29
CA LEU A 85 -6.62 4.76 0.50
C LEU A 85 -6.34 3.31 0.09
N TYR A 86 -7.38 2.54 -0.21
CA TYR A 86 -7.23 1.17 -0.69
C TYR A 86 -6.57 1.10 -2.07
N PHE A 87 -6.97 1.95 -3.01
CA PHE A 87 -6.31 2.07 -4.32
C PHE A 87 -4.87 2.58 -4.17
N ALA A 88 -4.59 3.46 -3.22
CA ALA A 88 -3.24 3.89 -2.93
C ALA A 88 -2.34 2.73 -2.46
N LEU A 89 -2.85 1.77 -1.67
CA LEU A 89 -2.09 0.55 -1.34
C LEU A 89 -1.74 -0.25 -2.60
N ALA A 90 -2.69 -0.42 -3.53
CA ALA A 90 -2.45 -1.10 -4.80
C ALA A 90 -1.41 -0.37 -5.66
N GLU A 91 -1.48 0.97 -5.74
CA GLU A 91 -0.46 1.78 -6.41
C GLU A 91 0.94 1.54 -5.82
N LEU A 92 1.06 1.46 -4.49
CA LEU A 92 2.33 1.24 -3.82
C LEU A 92 2.92 -0.14 -4.13
N VAL A 93 2.10 -1.19 -4.19
CA VAL A 93 2.54 -2.53 -4.63
C VAL A 93 3.09 -2.47 -6.06
N ALA A 94 2.36 -1.83 -6.97
CA ALA A 94 2.79 -1.70 -8.37
C ALA A 94 4.11 -0.91 -8.52
N LYS A 95 4.28 0.17 -7.76
CA LYS A 95 5.53 0.94 -7.72
C LYS A 95 6.71 0.12 -7.19
N LEU A 96 6.49 -0.63 -6.11
CA LEU A 96 7.53 -1.48 -5.52
C LEU A 96 7.97 -2.57 -6.48
N ALA A 97 7.01 -3.25 -7.14
CA ALA A 97 7.32 -4.25 -8.18
C ALA A 97 8.13 -3.64 -9.33
N HIS A 98 7.68 -2.51 -9.89
CA HIS A 98 8.41 -1.80 -10.96
C HIS A 98 9.84 -1.44 -10.56
N ASN A 99 10.01 -0.88 -9.36
CA ASN A 99 11.32 -0.49 -8.86
C ASN A 99 12.23 -1.71 -8.63
N ALA A 100 11.68 -2.82 -8.12
CA ALA A 100 12.41 -4.06 -7.92
C ALA A 100 12.84 -4.72 -9.24
N ALA A 101 12.06 -4.58 -10.31
CA ALA A 101 12.44 -4.99 -11.66
C ALA A 101 13.60 -4.16 -12.27
N GLY A 102 14.01 -3.07 -11.62
CA GLY A 102 15.15 -2.25 -12.06
C GLY A 102 14.88 -1.40 -13.32
N GLN A 103 13.63 -1.30 -13.77
CA GLN A 103 13.27 -0.57 -14.98
C GLN A 103 13.24 0.94 -14.77
N ARG A 104 13.77 1.70 -15.75
CA ARG A 104 13.82 3.17 -15.70
C ARG A 104 12.66 3.80 -16.49
N PRO A 105 12.14 4.97 -16.08
CA PRO A 105 12.46 5.68 -14.83
C PRO A 105 11.88 4.94 -13.61
N LEU A 106 12.59 5.01 -12.48
CA LEU A 106 12.10 4.49 -11.20
C LEU A 106 11.03 5.44 -10.62
N PHE A 107 10.11 4.88 -9.83
CA PHE A 107 9.26 5.65 -8.92
C PHE A 107 10.04 6.13 -7.70
N ASP A 108 9.40 7.00 -6.91
CA ASP A 108 9.97 7.56 -5.68
C ASP A 108 10.51 6.48 -4.75
N HIS A 109 11.73 6.69 -4.25
CA HIS A 109 12.43 5.74 -3.37
C HIS A 109 11.70 5.52 -2.04
N ASP A 110 10.88 6.48 -1.60
CA ASP A 110 10.11 6.43 -0.35
C ASP A 110 8.72 5.77 -0.54
N SER A 111 8.40 5.26 -1.74
CA SER A 111 7.10 4.61 -2.00
C SER A 111 6.80 3.51 -0.96
N GLY A 112 7.81 2.69 -0.64
CA GLY A 112 7.67 1.63 0.36
C GLY A 112 7.34 2.13 1.77
N TRP A 113 7.82 3.31 2.14
CA TRP A 113 7.59 3.89 3.48
C TRP A 113 6.13 4.27 3.69
N ARG A 114 5.36 4.42 2.60
CA ARG A 114 3.95 4.84 2.63
C ARG A 114 2.98 3.68 2.81
N VAL A 115 3.41 2.42 2.74
CA VAL A 115 2.51 1.25 2.85
C VAL A 115 1.86 1.20 4.23
N GLY A 116 2.66 1.21 5.30
CA GLY A 116 2.16 1.24 6.68
C GLY A 116 1.25 2.44 6.97
N PRO A 117 1.69 3.68 6.71
CA PRO A 117 0.87 4.89 6.89
C PRO A 117 -0.46 4.87 6.15
N THR A 118 -0.49 4.36 4.92
CA THR A 118 -1.72 4.23 4.14
C THR A 118 -2.67 3.20 4.77
N ALA A 119 -2.14 2.04 5.19
CA ALA A 119 -2.93 1.01 5.88
C ALA A 119 -3.49 1.50 7.23
N TYR A 120 -2.70 2.25 7.99
CA TYR A 120 -3.13 2.88 9.24
C TYR A 120 -4.31 3.83 9.01
N ARG A 121 -4.18 4.72 8.01
CA ARG A 121 -5.24 5.67 7.65
C ARG A 121 -6.50 4.96 7.16
N LEU A 122 -6.37 3.86 6.42
CA LEU A 122 -7.51 3.07 5.97
C LEU A 122 -8.32 2.53 7.17
N VAL A 123 -7.65 1.99 8.18
CA VAL A 123 -8.30 1.54 9.42
C VAL A 123 -8.97 2.69 10.16
N ALA A 124 -8.31 3.85 10.23
CA ALA A 124 -8.89 5.02 10.87
C ALA A 124 -10.15 5.54 10.16
N ALA A 125 -10.19 5.47 8.82
CA ALA A 125 -11.35 5.87 8.03
C ALA A 125 -12.52 4.88 8.14
N MET A 126 -12.23 3.57 8.21
CA MET A 126 -13.25 2.53 8.26
C MET A 126 -13.79 2.25 9.68
N ASP A 127 -13.07 2.66 10.72
CA ASP A 127 -13.36 2.35 12.14
C ASP A 127 -13.69 0.85 12.37
N ASP A 128 -12.91 -0.03 11.72
CA ASP A 128 -13.16 -1.47 11.68
C ASP A 128 -12.07 -2.24 12.48
N PRO A 129 -12.42 -2.83 13.65
CA PRO A 129 -11.49 -3.61 14.46
C PRO A 129 -10.96 -4.88 13.78
N GLU A 130 -11.77 -5.55 12.96
CA GLU A 130 -11.38 -6.77 12.25
C GLU A 130 -10.37 -6.44 11.15
N LEU A 131 -10.60 -5.35 10.42
CA LEU A 131 -9.63 -4.85 9.44
C LEU A 131 -8.31 -4.47 10.13
N ARG A 132 -8.38 -3.81 11.29
CA ARG A 132 -7.19 -3.47 12.08
C ARG A 132 -6.37 -4.69 12.42
N GLU A 133 -7.00 -5.76 12.90
CA GLU A 133 -6.29 -6.99 13.25
C GLU A 133 -5.59 -7.60 12.02
N HIS A 134 -6.30 -7.68 10.89
CA HIS A 134 -5.75 -8.22 9.64
C HIS A 134 -4.57 -7.40 9.12
N LEU A 135 -4.67 -6.06 9.11
CA LEU A 135 -3.59 -5.19 8.67
C LEU A 135 -2.41 -5.21 9.65
N ALA A 136 -2.66 -5.19 10.97
CA ALA A 136 -1.58 -5.27 11.96
C ALA A 136 -0.76 -6.57 11.82
N ARG A 137 -1.44 -7.70 11.57
CA ARG A 137 -0.78 -8.98 11.29
C ARG A 137 0.04 -8.93 10.01
N ALA A 138 -0.51 -8.39 8.93
CA ALA A 138 0.19 -8.30 7.64
C ALA A 138 1.39 -7.33 7.68
N LEU A 139 1.26 -6.22 8.43
CA LEU A 139 2.33 -5.25 8.62
C LEU A 139 3.45 -5.80 9.51
N GLY A 140 3.16 -6.77 10.39
CA GLY A 140 4.10 -7.25 11.41
C GLY A 140 4.17 -6.35 12.64
N GLY A 141 3.19 -5.45 12.83
CA GLY A 141 3.15 -4.51 13.93
C GLY A 141 2.09 -3.42 13.73
N TRP A 142 1.81 -2.68 14.80
CA TRP A 142 0.93 -1.51 14.80
C TRP A 142 1.60 -0.39 15.61
N PRO A 143 1.50 0.88 15.21
CA PRO A 143 2.05 1.97 16.00
C PRO A 143 1.30 2.06 17.34
N GLN A 144 2.03 2.07 18.45
CA GLN A 144 1.45 2.10 19.80
C GLN A 144 1.14 3.51 20.30
N ASP A 145 1.83 4.54 19.79
CA ASP A 145 1.82 5.90 20.34
C ASP A 145 1.56 7.00 19.28
N LEU A 146 0.61 6.82 18.36
CA LEU A 146 0.27 7.85 17.35
C LEU A 146 -0.91 8.74 17.75
#